data_AF-A0A960JQX3-F1
#
_entry.id   AF-A0A960JQX3-F1
#
_cell.length_a   1.000
_cell.length_b   1.000
_cell.length_c   1.000
_cell.angle_alpha   90.00
_cell.angle_beta   90.00
_cell.angle_gamma   90.00
#
_symmetry.space_group_name_H-M   'P 1'
#
loop_
_entity.id
_entity.type
_entity.pdbx_description
1 polymer ?
#
loop_
_entity_poly.entity_id
_entity_poly.type
_entity_poly.pdbx_seq_one_letter_code
_entity_poly.pdbx_strand_id
1 'polypeptide(L)'
;GLGGNSYEMGRLGMFSLAGGAVSLLGAMVAVMTTVLTLRAPGMSLARTPMFAFSMLVSGALWLATVPAIVAVAALMQANRLEAGAIKTETLGDLRFLGWQPAIWIIAIPAIGLAVDVVPVATGARLMQRFVFRGLLVALGVASFGVWAVNPELSFNTFIWAALSGLALLAVLATLGGLLPQLRRLSGAPAAPGALIGSMVSLVVLALGGIVGLLAAINTYGGGEDGLLGLPAINGLIVGQSNLILGAAVAAMLAALAYWGVKFTGSMPPKGAAAGLGLVAALGGVVAGAGGIADAIASIDGGSGAPEVAGWLIAAGSLVLALALLGAAGALAAGMRAGESDGPADPFEGHTLEWLTASPPSVNNFDDALPEVVSASPLLDAREAAGDDDGSDQ
;
A
#
# COMPACT_ATOMS: atom_id res chain seq x y z
N GLY A 1 25.68 9.70 -0.08
CA GLY A 1 24.55 9.50 -1.01
C GLY A 1 24.50 8.04 -1.46
N LEU A 2 23.57 7.66 -2.35
CA LEU A 2 23.52 6.32 -2.96
C LEU A 2 24.89 6.01 -3.58
N GLY A 3 25.64 5.03 -3.05
CA GLY A 3 27.01 4.71 -3.48
C GLY A 3 28.17 5.23 -2.59
N GLY A 4 27.87 5.88 -1.47
CA GLY A 4 28.90 6.36 -0.53
C GLY A 4 29.77 7.48 -1.11
N ASN A 5 31.07 7.43 -0.84
CA ASN A 5 32.06 8.39 -1.34
C ASN A 5 32.65 8.01 -2.72
N SER A 6 32.29 6.85 -3.27
CA SER A 6 32.78 6.41 -4.58
C SER A 6 31.98 7.06 -5.70
N TYR A 7 32.67 7.74 -6.62
CA TYR A 7 32.06 8.35 -7.79
C TYR A 7 31.37 7.31 -8.70
N GLU A 8 32.03 6.17 -8.92
CA GLU A 8 31.46 5.12 -9.78
C GLU A 8 30.22 4.47 -9.17
N MET A 9 30.24 4.18 -7.87
CA MET A 9 29.07 3.64 -7.17
C MET A 9 27.93 4.67 -7.12
N GLY A 10 28.26 5.96 -6.99
CA GLY A 10 27.31 7.06 -7.11
C GLY A 10 26.58 7.04 -8.44
N ARG A 11 27.36 7.00 -9.53
CA ARG A 11 26.84 6.95 -10.91
C ARG A 11 25.97 5.71 -11.14
N LEU A 12 26.43 4.53 -10.68
CA LEU A 12 25.69 3.29 -10.79
C LEU A 12 24.35 3.33 -10.02
N GLY A 13 24.37 3.90 -8.82
CA GLY A 13 23.18 4.07 -7.99
C GLY A 13 22.11 4.95 -8.64
N MET A 14 22.51 6.06 -9.27
CA MET A 14 21.55 6.92 -9.97
C MET A 14 21.06 6.31 -11.29
N PHE A 15 21.93 5.59 -12.01
CA PHE A 15 21.49 4.86 -13.20
C PHE A 15 20.45 3.79 -12.85
N SER A 16 20.69 3.04 -11.77
CA SER A 16 19.72 2.07 -11.24
C SER A 16 18.41 2.74 -10.83
N LEU A 17 18.47 3.88 -10.12
CA LEU A 17 17.28 4.64 -9.72
C LEU A 17 16.49 5.15 -10.94
N ALA A 18 17.17 5.68 -11.96
CA ALA A 18 16.53 6.13 -13.19
C ALA A 18 15.88 4.97 -13.95
N GLY A 19 16.56 3.82 -14.05
CA GLY A 19 16.00 2.61 -14.66
C GLY A 19 14.77 2.08 -13.91
N GLY A 20 14.80 2.10 -12.57
CA GLY A 20 13.66 1.76 -11.72
C GLY A 20 12.49 2.74 -11.89
N ALA A 21 12.77 4.04 -11.94
CA ALA A 21 11.79 5.10 -12.17
C ALA A 21 11.08 4.95 -13.53
N VAL A 22 11.84 4.71 -14.61
CA VAL A 22 11.28 4.50 -15.96
C VAL A 22 10.44 3.22 -16.01
N SER A 23 10.92 2.13 -15.41
CA SER A 23 10.18 0.87 -15.33
C SER A 23 8.86 1.03 -14.57
N LEU A 24 8.89 1.73 -13.42
CA LEU A 24 7.70 2.01 -12.62
C LEU A 24 6.69 2.85 -13.41
N LEU A 25 7.15 3.92 -14.08
CA LEU A 25 6.28 4.75 -14.93
C LEU A 25 5.64 3.96 -16.06
N GLY A 26 6.43 3.14 -16.77
CA GLY A 26 5.92 2.28 -17.84
C GLY A 26 4.84 1.32 -17.33
N ALA A 27 5.07 0.68 -16.19
CA ALA A 27 4.11 -0.20 -15.56
C ALA A 27 2.82 0.54 -15.13
N MET A 28 2.95 1.70 -14.48
CA MET A 28 1.80 2.48 -14.03
C MET A 28 0.97 3.00 -15.19
N VAL A 29 1.60 3.50 -16.27
CA VAL A 29 0.88 3.93 -17.48
C VAL A 29 0.10 2.77 -18.08
N ALA A 30 0.71 1.58 -18.23
CA ALA A 30 0.03 0.42 -18.77
C ALA A 30 -1.18 0.00 -17.92
N VAL A 31 -1.03 -0.03 -16.59
CA VAL A 31 -2.14 -0.35 -15.67
C VAL A 31 -3.25 0.69 -15.76
N MET A 32 -2.91 1.98 -15.73
CA MET A 32 -3.90 3.06 -15.81
C MET A 32 -4.67 3.03 -17.13
N THR A 33 -3.98 2.91 -18.26
CA THR A 33 -4.64 2.86 -19.57
C THR A 33 -5.53 1.63 -19.68
N THR A 34 -5.12 0.49 -19.11
CA THR A 34 -5.93 -0.74 -19.07
C THR A 34 -7.21 -0.51 -18.29
N VAL A 35 -7.13 0.03 -17.06
CA VAL A 35 -8.32 0.34 -16.24
C VAL A 35 -9.22 1.36 -16.94
N LEU A 36 -8.66 2.29 -17.72
CA LEU A 36 -9.41 3.35 -18.39
C LEU A 36 -10.07 2.92 -19.71
N THR A 37 -9.48 1.97 -20.45
CA THR A 37 -9.85 1.70 -21.85
C THR A 37 -10.20 0.24 -22.15
N LEU A 38 -9.67 -0.73 -21.41
CA LEU A 38 -9.83 -2.17 -21.66
C LEU A 38 -10.76 -2.83 -20.63
N ARG A 39 -11.89 -2.18 -20.31
CA ARG A 39 -12.90 -2.72 -19.39
C ARG A 39 -13.88 -3.64 -20.13
N ALA A 40 -14.47 -4.58 -19.39
CA ALA A 40 -15.53 -5.45 -19.91
C ALA A 40 -16.76 -4.64 -20.38
N PRO A 41 -17.56 -5.16 -21.33
CA PRO A 41 -18.80 -4.52 -21.77
C PRO A 41 -19.72 -4.20 -20.58
N GLY A 42 -20.33 -3.01 -20.59
CA GLY A 42 -21.18 -2.52 -19.50
C GLY A 42 -20.45 -2.06 -18.22
N MET A 43 -19.14 -2.31 -18.09
CA MET A 43 -18.37 -1.91 -16.92
C MET A 43 -17.93 -0.44 -17.01
N SER A 44 -18.67 0.43 -16.32
CA SER A 44 -18.25 1.82 -16.10
C SER A 44 -17.10 1.91 -15.08
N LEU A 45 -16.41 3.05 -15.03
CA LEU A 45 -15.37 3.30 -14.01
C LEU A 45 -15.92 3.26 -12.57
N ALA A 46 -17.22 3.49 -12.39
CA ALA A 46 -17.87 3.34 -11.09
C ALA A 46 -18.08 1.88 -10.67
N ARG A 47 -18.02 0.96 -11.64
CA ARG A 47 -18.24 -0.48 -11.45
C ARG A 47 -16.94 -1.28 -11.29
N THR A 48 -15.78 -0.72 -11.62
CA THR A 48 -14.48 -1.40 -11.52
C THR A 48 -14.11 -1.78 -10.09
N PRO A 49 -13.55 -2.99 -9.84
CA PRO A 49 -13.06 -3.41 -8.52
C PRO A 49 -12.24 -2.33 -7.81
N MET A 50 -12.33 -2.24 -6.48
CA MET A 50 -11.70 -1.15 -5.72
C MET A 50 -10.18 -1.24 -5.75
N PHE A 51 -9.59 -2.43 -5.88
CA PHE A 51 -8.18 -2.60 -6.12
C PHE A 51 -7.74 -2.05 -7.49
N ALA A 52 -8.51 -2.32 -8.55
CA ALA A 52 -8.21 -1.74 -9.87
C ALA A 52 -8.35 -0.21 -9.87
N PHE A 53 -9.37 0.32 -9.19
CA PHE A 53 -9.56 1.76 -9.02
C PHE A 53 -8.45 2.40 -8.18
N SER A 54 -8.00 1.75 -7.10
CA SER A 54 -6.89 2.26 -6.28
C SER A 54 -5.57 2.26 -7.05
N MET A 55 -5.34 1.28 -7.92
CA MET A 55 -4.18 1.27 -8.83
C MET A 55 -4.23 2.42 -9.84
N LEU A 56 -5.41 2.80 -10.35
CA LEU A 56 -5.56 4.00 -11.18
C LEU A 56 -5.16 5.28 -10.40
N VAL A 57 -5.61 5.41 -9.15
CA VAL A 57 -5.27 6.57 -8.30
C VAL A 57 -3.78 6.58 -7.96
N SER A 58 -3.22 5.47 -7.51
CA SER A 58 -1.79 5.35 -7.18
C SER A 58 -0.90 5.57 -8.41
N GLY A 59 -1.29 5.02 -9.57
CA GLY A 59 -0.59 5.21 -10.84
C GLY A 59 -0.54 6.68 -11.27
N ALA A 60 -1.64 7.42 -11.11
CA ALA A 60 -1.67 8.85 -11.41
C ALA A 60 -0.69 9.65 -10.52
N LEU A 61 -0.55 9.26 -9.25
CA LEU A 61 0.38 9.89 -8.32
C LEU A 61 1.83 9.54 -8.65
N TRP A 62 2.12 8.28 -8.98
CA TRP A 62 3.44 7.88 -9.46
C TRP A 62 3.81 8.64 -10.74
N LEU A 63 2.88 8.80 -11.68
CA LEU A 63 3.11 9.56 -12.91
C LEU A 63 3.48 11.02 -12.63
N ALA A 64 2.87 11.63 -11.60
CA ALA A 64 3.17 13.00 -11.22
C ALA A 64 4.44 13.11 -10.33
N THR A 65 4.78 12.08 -9.55
CA THR A 65 5.87 12.12 -8.57
C THR A 65 7.20 11.68 -9.16
N VAL A 66 7.23 10.61 -9.96
CA VAL A 66 8.48 10.03 -10.46
C VAL A 66 9.30 10.99 -11.32
N PRO A 67 8.72 11.80 -12.22
CA PRO A 67 9.50 12.79 -12.98
C PRO A 67 10.25 13.78 -12.08
N ALA A 68 9.64 14.19 -10.96
CA ALA A 68 10.29 15.07 -9.98
C ALA A 68 11.49 14.37 -9.31
N ILE A 69 11.37 13.08 -8.97
CA ILE A 69 12.49 12.27 -8.44
C ILE A 69 13.65 12.26 -9.43
N VAL A 70 13.36 11.96 -10.70
CA VAL A 70 14.38 11.87 -11.76
C VAL A 70 15.06 13.22 -11.95
N ALA A 71 14.29 14.32 -11.94
CA ALA A 71 14.83 15.67 -12.05
C ALA A 71 15.76 16.02 -10.88
N VAL A 72 15.35 15.75 -9.64
CA VAL A 72 16.18 15.97 -8.44
C VAL A 72 17.46 15.12 -8.50
N ALA A 73 17.36 13.84 -8.84
CA ALA A 73 18.52 12.96 -8.99
C ALA A 73 19.49 13.46 -10.08
N ALA A 74 18.98 13.93 -11.21
CA ALA A 74 19.77 14.50 -12.29
C ALA A 74 20.48 15.79 -11.85
N LEU A 75 19.79 16.68 -11.14
CA LEU A 75 20.37 17.91 -10.60
C LEU A 75 21.45 17.63 -9.55
N MET A 76 21.24 16.66 -8.66
CA MET A 76 22.25 16.20 -7.71
C MET A 76 23.50 15.69 -8.43
N GLN A 77 23.34 15.00 -9.56
CA GLN A 77 24.47 14.56 -10.36
C GLN A 77 25.17 15.71 -11.08
N ALA A 78 24.42 16.63 -11.69
CA ALA A 78 24.98 17.82 -12.32
C ALA A 78 25.81 18.62 -11.32
N ASN A 79 25.31 18.81 -10.10
CA ASN A 79 26.03 19.51 -9.04
C ASN A 79 27.35 18.84 -8.65
N ARG A 80 27.40 17.51 -8.68
CA ARG A 80 28.64 16.75 -8.44
C ARG A 80 29.67 16.94 -9.56
N LEU A 81 29.20 17.03 -10.81
CA LEU A 81 30.07 17.22 -11.98
C LEU A 81 30.66 18.64 -12.04
N GLU A 82 29.87 19.64 -11.64
CA GLU A 82 30.28 21.06 -11.65
C GLU A 82 30.90 21.54 -10.32
N ALA A 83 31.39 20.61 -9.49
CA ALA A 83 32.07 20.91 -8.22
C ALA A 83 31.28 21.82 -7.25
N GLY A 84 29.95 21.66 -7.18
CA GLY A 84 29.12 22.40 -6.21
C GLY A 84 28.56 23.73 -6.71
N ALA A 85 28.58 24.01 -8.02
CA ALA A 85 28.04 25.24 -8.60
C ALA A 85 26.53 25.46 -8.32
N ILE A 86 25.78 24.37 -8.09
CA ILE A 86 24.36 24.42 -7.70
C ILE A 86 24.31 24.41 -6.17
N LYS A 87 23.73 25.45 -5.56
CA LYS A 87 23.52 25.51 -4.10
C LYS A 87 22.75 24.27 -3.65
N THR A 88 23.42 23.39 -2.88
CA THR A 88 22.85 22.13 -2.36
C THR A 88 21.63 22.36 -1.48
N GLU A 89 21.50 23.54 -0.86
CA GLU A 89 20.35 23.95 -0.06
C GLU A 89 19.03 23.98 -0.85
N THR A 90 19.10 24.08 -2.18
CA THR A 90 17.94 24.07 -3.09
C THR A 90 17.66 22.70 -3.72
N LEU A 91 18.56 21.72 -3.54
CA LEU A 91 18.37 20.36 -4.04
C LEU A 91 17.68 19.55 -2.94
N GLY A 92 16.35 19.41 -3.03
CA GLY A 92 15.59 18.56 -2.11
C GLY A 92 16.21 17.18 -2.00
N ASP A 93 16.48 16.71 -0.78
CA ASP A 93 16.99 15.36 -0.55
C ASP A 93 15.95 14.34 -1.04
N LEU A 94 16.38 13.31 -1.77
CA LEU A 94 15.52 12.20 -2.24
C LEU A 94 14.72 11.52 -1.11
N ARG A 95 15.11 11.77 0.15
CA ARG A 95 14.32 11.43 1.35
C ARG A 95 12.84 11.84 1.27
N PHE A 96 12.48 12.86 0.47
CA PHE A 96 11.09 13.31 0.33
C PHE A 96 10.10 12.20 -0.06
N LEU A 97 10.56 11.11 -0.70
CA LEU A 97 9.74 9.94 -1.03
C LEU A 97 9.28 9.13 0.19
N GLY A 98 10.15 9.06 1.20
CA GLY A 98 9.81 8.46 2.49
C GLY A 98 9.08 9.42 3.41
N TRP A 99 8.97 10.69 3.03
CA TRP A 99 8.33 11.70 3.85
C TRP A 99 6.83 11.75 3.57
N GLN A 100 6.11 12.32 4.51
CA GLN A 100 4.73 12.68 4.27
C GLN A 100 4.62 13.88 3.35
N PRO A 101 3.57 13.94 2.53
CA PRO A 101 2.51 12.93 2.40
C PRO A 101 2.78 11.86 1.33
N ALA A 102 3.92 11.92 0.63
CA ALA A 102 4.22 11.08 -0.53
C ALA A 102 4.19 9.57 -0.24
N ILE A 103 4.59 9.14 0.96
CA ILE A 103 4.63 7.72 1.34
C ILE A 103 3.26 7.02 1.28
N TRP A 104 2.16 7.77 1.37
CA TRP A 104 0.80 7.24 1.28
C TRP A 104 0.43 6.69 -0.12
N ILE A 105 1.20 7.03 -1.17
CA ILE A 105 1.03 6.46 -2.51
C ILE A 105 1.09 4.92 -2.48
N ILE A 106 1.91 4.36 -1.59
CA ILE A 106 2.10 2.92 -1.37
C ILE A 106 0.91 2.29 -0.62
N ALA A 107 0.22 3.06 0.23
CA ALA A 107 -0.92 2.58 1.01
C ALA A 107 -2.22 2.46 0.20
N ILE A 108 -2.37 3.26 -0.87
CA ILE A 108 -3.59 3.31 -1.68
C ILE A 108 -3.98 1.92 -2.25
N PRO A 109 -3.07 1.14 -2.87
CA PRO A 109 -3.37 -0.22 -3.31
C PRO A 109 -3.78 -1.17 -2.17
N ALA A 110 -3.13 -1.05 -1.01
CA ALA A 110 -3.44 -1.87 0.17
C ALA A 110 -4.88 -1.64 0.67
N ILE A 111 -5.36 -0.39 0.65
CA ILE A 111 -6.73 -0.06 0.98
C ILE A 111 -7.70 -0.63 -0.07
N GLY A 112 -7.41 -0.47 -1.36
CA GLY A 112 -8.24 -1.02 -2.43
C GLY A 112 -8.40 -2.54 -2.34
N LEU A 113 -7.30 -3.24 -2.01
CA LEU A 113 -7.32 -4.68 -1.75
C LEU A 113 -8.27 -5.02 -0.59
N ALA A 114 -8.12 -4.35 0.55
CA ALA A 114 -8.96 -4.64 1.72
C ALA A 114 -10.45 -4.44 1.43
N VAL A 115 -10.79 -3.41 0.65
CA VAL A 115 -12.18 -3.10 0.29
C VAL A 115 -12.78 -4.15 -0.67
N ASP A 116 -11.98 -4.83 -1.50
CA ASP A 116 -12.45 -5.94 -2.33
C ASP A 116 -12.48 -7.28 -1.56
N VAL A 117 -11.46 -7.55 -0.73
CA VAL A 117 -11.31 -8.82 0.00
C VAL A 117 -12.35 -8.97 1.12
N VAL A 118 -12.61 -7.91 1.90
CA VAL A 118 -13.50 -8.00 3.06
C VAL A 118 -14.92 -8.45 2.67
N PRO A 119 -15.59 -7.84 1.67
CA PRO A 119 -16.87 -8.32 1.15
C PRO A 119 -16.88 -9.80 0.78
N VAL A 120 -15.86 -10.27 0.05
CA VAL A 120 -15.77 -11.67 -0.39
C VAL A 120 -15.57 -12.60 0.80
N ALA A 121 -14.67 -12.25 1.72
CA ALA A 121 -14.40 -13.06 2.89
C ALA A 121 -15.61 -13.21 3.82
N THR A 122 -16.54 -12.25 3.80
CA THR A 122 -17.77 -12.29 4.62
C THR A 122 -19.04 -12.65 3.85
N GLY A 123 -18.95 -12.89 2.54
CA GLY A 123 -20.10 -13.12 1.65
C GLY A 123 -21.06 -11.93 1.57
N ALA A 124 -20.64 -10.73 2.01
CA ALA A 124 -21.49 -9.55 2.06
C ALA A 124 -21.29 -8.66 0.83
N ARG A 125 -22.37 -8.03 0.37
CA ARG A 125 -22.26 -6.97 -0.66
C ARG A 125 -21.54 -5.74 -0.09
N LEU A 126 -20.62 -5.16 -0.86
CA LEU A 126 -19.94 -3.93 -0.49
C LEU A 126 -20.95 -2.76 -0.45
N MET A 127 -21.13 -2.19 0.72
CA MET A 127 -21.99 -1.02 0.94
C MET A 127 -21.19 0.25 0.67
N GLN A 128 -21.87 1.34 0.35
CA GLN A 128 -21.26 2.69 0.29
C GLN A 128 -20.04 2.79 -0.65
N ARG A 129 -20.00 2.05 -1.76
CA ARG A 129 -18.88 2.05 -2.71
C ARG A 129 -18.46 3.44 -3.22
N PHE A 130 -19.39 4.36 -3.36
CA PHE A 130 -19.08 5.75 -3.71
C PHE A 130 -18.17 6.42 -2.66
N VAL A 131 -18.42 6.15 -1.37
CA VAL A 131 -17.60 6.67 -0.27
C VAL A 131 -16.17 6.13 -0.38
N PHE A 132 -15.98 4.82 -0.54
CA PHE A 132 -14.64 4.23 -0.69
C PHE A 132 -13.86 4.81 -1.87
N ARG A 133 -14.50 5.02 -3.03
CA ARG A 133 -13.86 5.70 -4.16
C ARG A 133 -13.45 7.13 -3.81
N GLY A 134 -14.33 7.87 -3.13
CA GLY A 134 -14.03 9.22 -2.64
C GLY A 134 -12.87 9.24 -1.66
N LEU A 135 -12.79 8.28 -0.74
CA LEU A 135 -11.69 8.13 0.22
C LEU A 135 -10.36 7.83 -0.47
N LEU A 136 -10.34 6.95 -1.48
CA LEU A 136 -9.14 6.66 -2.27
C LEU A 136 -8.65 7.90 -3.03
N VAL A 137 -9.55 8.66 -3.66
CA VAL A 137 -9.20 9.91 -4.34
C VAL A 137 -8.72 10.97 -3.34
N ALA A 138 -9.41 11.13 -2.21
CA ALA A 138 -9.03 12.07 -1.16
C ALA A 138 -7.65 11.72 -0.59
N LEU A 139 -7.37 10.44 -0.35
CA LEU A 139 -6.05 9.97 0.05
C LEU A 139 -5.01 10.25 -1.04
N GLY A 140 -5.35 10.06 -2.32
CA GLY A 140 -4.45 10.41 -3.41
C GLY A 140 -4.10 11.90 -3.46
N VAL A 141 -5.11 12.77 -3.34
CA VAL A 141 -4.90 14.22 -3.22
C VAL A 141 -4.09 14.56 -1.97
N ALA A 142 -4.37 13.90 -0.84
CA ALA A 142 -3.62 14.09 0.40
C ALA A 142 -2.15 13.68 0.23
N SER A 143 -1.89 12.61 -0.53
CA SER A 143 -0.57 12.08 -0.86
C SER A 143 0.21 12.96 -1.85
N PHE A 144 -0.50 13.79 -2.61
CA PHE A 144 0.05 14.66 -3.62
C PHE A 144 0.52 15.97 -2.99
N GLY A 145 1.83 16.12 -2.80
CA GLY A 145 2.40 17.41 -2.39
C GLY A 145 3.84 17.35 -1.94
N VAL A 146 4.75 17.54 -2.89
CA VAL A 146 6.22 17.64 -2.67
C VAL A 146 6.63 19.06 -2.18
N TRP A 147 5.68 19.98 -1.96
CA TRP A 147 5.99 21.37 -1.59
C TRP A 147 6.42 21.56 -0.11
N ALA A 148 6.38 20.50 0.72
CA ALA A 148 6.66 20.58 2.15
C ALA A 148 8.14 20.40 2.56
N VAL A 149 9.10 20.64 1.66
CA VAL A 149 10.54 20.56 2.00
C VAL A 149 11.08 21.91 2.49
N ASN A 150 10.26 22.71 3.17
CA ASN A 150 10.79 23.78 4.02
C ASN A 150 9.85 24.06 5.22
N PRO A 151 10.04 23.36 6.35
CA PRO A 151 9.25 23.57 7.57
C PRO A 151 9.47 24.95 8.22
N GLU A 152 10.44 25.75 7.74
CA GLU A 152 10.69 27.12 8.22
C GLU A 152 9.55 28.10 7.92
N LEU A 153 8.63 27.76 7.01
CA LEU A 153 7.45 28.57 6.71
C LEU A 153 6.23 28.03 7.48
N SER A 154 5.70 28.82 8.40
CA SER A 154 4.54 28.46 9.24
C SER A 154 3.27 28.03 8.47
N PHE A 155 3.07 28.55 7.26
CA PHE A 155 2.00 28.12 6.35
C PHE A 155 2.15 26.67 5.86
N ASN A 156 3.39 26.19 5.74
CA ASN A 156 3.72 24.84 5.27
C ASN A 156 3.35 23.78 6.31
N THR A 157 3.58 24.07 7.60
CA THR A 157 3.21 23.21 8.72
C THR A 157 1.71 22.95 8.80
N PHE A 158 0.88 23.98 8.56
CA PHE A 158 -0.58 23.81 8.59
C PHE A 158 -1.07 22.87 7.50
N ILE A 159 -0.62 23.08 6.26
CA ILE A 159 -1.01 22.22 5.14
C ILE A 159 -0.54 20.80 5.39
N TRP A 160 0.69 20.62 5.86
CA TRP A 160 1.22 19.29 6.16
C TRP A 160 0.37 18.56 7.20
N ALA A 161 0.04 19.20 8.32
CA ALA A 161 -0.83 18.61 9.34
C ALA A 161 -2.24 18.30 8.82
N ALA A 162 -2.82 19.20 8.01
CA ALA A 162 -4.14 18.98 7.42
C ALA A 162 -4.16 17.79 6.45
N LEU A 163 -3.14 17.64 5.59
CA LEU A 163 -3.04 16.51 4.65
C LEU A 163 -2.74 15.19 5.38
N SER A 164 -1.88 15.20 6.41
CA SER A 164 -1.65 14.03 7.26
C SER A 164 -2.92 13.60 8.00
N GLY A 165 -3.69 14.58 8.48
CA GLY A 165 -5.00 14.34 9.09
C GLY A 165 -6.00 13.76 8.10
N LEU A 166 -6.08 14.31 6.88
CA LEU A 166 -6.94 13.79 5.82
C LEU A 166 -6.59 12.34 5.43
N ALA A 167 -5.29 12.02 5.34
CA ALA A 167 -4.83 10.67 5.07
C ALA A 167 -5.23 9.68 6.18
N LEU A 168 -5.03 10.06 7.45
CA LEU A 168 -5.48 9.25 8.59
C LEU A 168 -7.00 9.07 8.59
N LEU A 169 -7.77 10.14 8.38
CA LEU A 169 -9.23 10.09 8.30
C LEU A 169 -9.69 9.16 7.18
N ALA A 170 -9.02 9.15 6.03
CA ALA A 170 -9.37 8.25 4.93
C ALA A 170 -9.20 6.77 5.33
N VAL A 171 -8.11 6.42 6.03
CA VAL A 171 -7.88 5.06 6.54
C VAL A 171 -8.91 4.69 7.62
N LEU A 172 -9.16 5.56 8.59
CA LEU A 172 -10.14 5.32 9.66
C LEU A 172 -11.56 5.20 9.11
N ALA A 173 -11.94 6.04 8.15
CA ALA A 173 -13.22 5.97 7.46
C ALA A 173 -13.36 4.67 6.65
N THR A 174 -12.26 4.17 6.06
CA THR A 174 -12.25 2.86 5.41
C THR A 174 -12.53 1.74 6.42
N LEU A 175 -11.80 1.72 7.54
CA LEU A 175 -12.02 0.74 8.62
C LEU A 175 -13.47 0.78 9.12
N GLY A 176 -14.00 1.97 9.40
CA GLY A 176 -15.38 2.15 9.84
C GLY A 176 -16.42 1.73 8.78
N GLY A 177 -16.15 2.05 7.51
CA GLY A 177 -17.00 1.71 6.38
C GLY A 177 -17.07 0.20 6.10
N LEU A 178 -16.09 -0.58 6.55
CA LEU A 178 -16.04 -2.04 6.40
C LEU A 178 -16.73 -2.79 7.55
N LEU A 179 -17.07 -2.12 8.65
CA LEU A 179 -17.77 -2.74 9.79
C LEU A 179 -19.10 -3.42 9.40
N PRO A 180 -19.96 -2.86 8.52
CA PRO A 180 -21.20 -3.52 8.13
C PRO A 180 -20.98 -4.89 7.47
N GLN A 181 -19.93 -5.04 6.65
CA GLN A 181 -19.57 -6.31 6.00
C GLN A 181 -19.03 -7.30 7.02
N LEU A 182 -18.17 -6.84 7.93
CA LEU A 182 -17.63 -7.67 9.01
C LEU A 182 -18.71 -8.20 9.95
N ARG A 183 -19.74 -7.39 10.25
CA ARG A 183 -20.88 -7.81 11.07
C ARG A 183 -21.76 -8.88 10.42
N ARG A 184 -21.70 -9.02 9.08
CA ARG A 184 -22.42 -10.05 8.35
C ARG A 184 -21.67 -11.38 8.30
N LEU A 185 -20.42 -11.44 8.77
CA LEU A 185 -19.67 -12.68 8.82
C LEU A 185 -20.37 -13.69 9.74
N SER A 186 -20.91 -14.74 9.16
CA SER A 186 -21.44 -15.91 9.87
C SER A 186 -20.55 -17.11 9.63
N GLY A 187 -19.89 -17.62 10.68
CA GLY A 187 -19.02 -18.79 10.58
C GLY A 187 -17.59 -18.47 10.12
N ALA A 188 -16.95 -19.43 9.45
CA ALA A 188 -15.59 -19.28 8.96
C ALA A 188 -15.56 -18.43 7.68
N PRO A 189 -14.68 -17.42 7.58
CA PRO A 189 -14.60 -16.60 6.37
C PRO A 189 -14.07 -17.41 5.18
N ALA A 190 -14.50 -17.06 3.96
CA ALA A 190 -14.07 -17.76 2.74
C ALA A 190 -12.55 -17.63 2.51
N ALA A 191 -11.99 -16.44 2.74
CA ALA A 191 -10.57 -16.12 2.56
C ALA A 191 -9.92 -15.62 3.87
N PRO A 192 -9.73 -16.48 4.90
CA PRO A 192 -9.28 -16.06 6.23
C PRO A 192 -7.92 -15.37 6.20
N GLY A 193 -6.97 -15.90 5.41
CA GLY A 193 -5.63 -15.32 5.31
C GLY A 193 -5.62 -13.93 4.69
N ALA A 194 -6.39 -13.75 3.60
CA ALA A 194 -6.53 -12.46 2.94
C ALA A 194 -7.27 -11.44 3.83
N LEU A 195 -8.33 -11.88 4.53
CA LEU A 195 -9.08 -11.04 5.45
C LEU A 195 -8.21 -10.54 6.60
N ILE A 196 -7.52 -11.45 7.30
CA ILE A 196 -6.66 -11.10 8.43
C ILE A 196 -5.53 -10.18 7.97
N GLY A 197 -4.82 -10.52 6.90
CA GLY A 197 -3.72 -9.71 6.38
C GLY A 197 -4.17 -8.31 5.94
N SER A 198 -5.33 -8.20 5.29
CA SER A 198 -5.89 -6.90 4.88
C SER A 198 -6.30 -6.05 6.07
N MET A 199 -6.99 -6.63 7.07
CA MET A 199 -7.43 -5.89 8.26
C MET A 199 -6.25 -5.44 9.10
N VAL A 200 -5.25 -6.30 9.30
CA VAL A 200 -4.04 -5.95 10.04
C VAL A 200 -3.25 -4.87 9.29
N SER A 201 -3.17 -4.94 7.96
CA SER A 201 -2.58 -3.88 7.15
C SER A 201 -3.28 -2.53 7.38
N LEU A 202 -4.62 -2.48 7.33
CA LEU A 202 -5.37 -1.25 7.60
C LEU A 202 -5.13 -0.70 9.01
N VAL A 203 -5.03 -1.57 10.02
CA VAL A 203 -4.72 -1.15 11.40
C VAL A 203 -3.31 -0.56 11.49
N VAL A 204 -2.32 -1.19 10.87
CA VAL A 204 -0.94 -0.67 10.86
C VAL A 204 -0.85 0.63 10.04
N LEU A 205 -1.61 0.79 8.96
CA LEU A 205 -1.74 2.06 8.24
C LEU A 205 -2.31 3.16 9.12
N ALA A 206 -3.34 2.86 9.93
CA ALA A 206 -3.90 3.82 10.88
C ALA A 206 -2.86 4.25 11.93
N LEU A 207 -2.07 3.32 12.46
CA LEU A 207 -0.94 3.64 13.35
C LEU A 207 0.09 4.55 12.65
N GLY A 208 0.45 4.23 11.41
CA GLY A 208 1.34 5.09 10.61
C GLY A 208 0.76 6.49 10.44
N GLY A 209 -0.54 6.62 10.16
CA GLY A 209 -1.18 7.93 10.03
C GLY A 209 -1.24 8.73 11.32
N ILE A 210 -1.41 8.07 12.47
CA ILE A 210 -1.33 8.73 13.78
C ILE A 210 0.09 9.26 14.00
N VAL A 211 1.12 8.44 13.82
CA VAL A 211 2.53 8.84 14.02
C VAL A 211 2.90 9.99 13.10
N GLY A 212 2.47 9.94 11.85
CA GLY A 212 2.74 11.01 10.89
C GLY A 212 1.99 12.31 11.18
N LEU A 213 0.73 12.23 11.62
CA LEU A 213 0.01 13.43 12.09
C LEU A 213 0.70 14.04 13.32
N LEU A 214 1.22 13.22 14.24
CA LEU A 214 2.00 13.69 15.38
C LEU A 214 3.29 14.40 14.92
N ALA A 215 4.00 13.83 13.93
CA ALA A 215 5.18 14.48 13.35
C ALA A 215 4.82 15.85 12.76
N ALA A 216 3.69 15.94 12.05
CA ALA A 216 3.20 17.17 11.48
C ALA A 216 2.86 18.23 12.54
N ILE A 217 2.12 17.81 13.57
CA ILE A 217 1.73 18.71 14.67
C ILE A 217 2.95 19.17 15.48
N ASN A 218 3.96 18.32 15.65
CA ASN A 218 5.16 18.71 16.38
C ASN A 218 5.92 19.88 15.73
N THR A 219 5.80 20.08 14.42
CA THR A 219 6.46 21.25 13.77
C THR A 219 5.80 22.59 14.03
N TYR A 220 4.62 22.65 14.65
CA TYR A 220 4.09 23.92 15.09
C TYR A 220 4.99 24.53 16.18
N GLY A 221 5.19 25.84 16.18
CA GLY A 221 5.97 26.56 17.19
C GLY A 221 7.41 26.91 16.80
N GLY A 222 7.96 26.34 15.72
CA GLY A 222 9.18 26.85 15.05
C GLY A 222 10.49 26.83 15.85
N GLY A 223 10.53 26.17 17.01
CA GLY A 223 11.73 26.00 17.85
C GLY A 223 12.34 24.59 17.74
N GLU A 224 13.53 24.39 18.33
CA GLU A 224 14.26 23.11 18.30
C GLU A 224 13.45 21.94 18.89
N ASP A 225 12.55 22.21 19.82
CA ASP A 225 11.75 21.18 20.51
C ASP A 225 10.36 20.94 19.89
N GLY A 226 9.89 21.83 19.00
CA GLY A 226 8.54 21.75 18.44
C GLY A 226 7.40 21.90 19.45
N LEU A 227 6.14 21.72 19.02
CA LEU A 227 4.95 21.87 19.87
C LEU A 227 4.81 20.77 20.92
N LEU A 228 5.24 19.54 20.60
CA LEU A 228 5.11 18.38 21.49
C LEU A 228 6.38 18.12 22.31
N GLY A 229 7.40 18.98 22.19
CA GLY A 229 8.67 18.80 22.89
C GLY A 229 9.50 17.63 22.36
N LEU A 230 9.33 17.28 21.07
CA LEU A 230 10.05 16.17 20.42
C LEU A 230 11.11 16.73 19.46
N PRO A 231 12.38 16.86 19.90
CA PRO A 231 13.42 17.48 19.07
C PRO A 231 13.78 16.64 17.83
N ALA A 232 13.70 15.31 17.88
CA ALA A 232 13.96 14.44 16.73
C ALA A 232 12.70 14.07 15.93
N ILE A 233 12.13 15.02 15.18
CA ILE A 233 11.01 14.78 14.24
C ILE A 233 11.33 13.67 13.22
N ASN A 234 12.60 13.54 12.83
CA ASN A 234 13.05 12.50 11.91
C ASN A 234 12.73 11.09 12.42
N GLY A 235 12.81 10.84 13.73
CA GLY A 235 12.44 9.55 14.33
C GLY A 235 10.97 9.21 14.07
N LEU A 236 10.06 10.18 14.21
CA LEU A 236 8.64 9.98 13.91
C LEU A 236 8.38 9.71 12.42
N ILE A 237 9.06 10.43 11.52
CA ILE A 237 8.95 10.22 10.08
C ILE A 237 9.44 8.81 9.70
N VAL A 238 10.57 8.37 10.26
CA VAL A 238 11.10 7.01 10.09
C VAL A 238 10.14 5.98 10.67
N GLY A 239 9.59 6.23 11.87
CA GLY A 239 8.65 5.35 12.54
C GLY A 239 7.39 5.13 11.70
N GLN A 240 6.78 6.21 11.22
CA GLN A 240 5.68 6.14 10.27
C GLN A 240 6.05 5.38 9.01
N SER A 241 7.21 5.67 8.41
CA SER A 241 7.59 5.08 7.13
C SER A 241 7.64 3.55 7.22
N ASN A 242 8.23 3.05 8.30
CA ASN A 242 8.30 1.62 8.57
C ASN A 242 6.91 1.00 8.82
N LEU A 243 6.00 1.71 9.50
CA LEU A 243 4.62 1.26 9.67
C LEU A 243 3.90 1.14 8.31
N ILE A 244 3.97 2.17 7.46
CA ILE A 244 3.31 2.16 6.15
C ILE A 244 3.91 1.07 5.25
N LEU A 245 5.24 0.92 5.22
CA LEU A 245 5.91 -0.13 4.47
C LEU A 245 5.52 -1.52 4.97
N GLY A 246 5.51 -1.74 6.29
CA GLY A 246 5.09 -3.02 6.85
C GLY A 246 3.63 -3.34 6.58
N ALA A 247 2.75 -2.34 6.62
CA ALA A 247 1.36 -2.49 6.22
C ALA A 247 1.22 -2.85 4.73
N ALA A 248 2.02 -2.22 3.85
CA ALA A 248 2.03 -2.54 2.43
C ALA A 248 2.51 -3.97 2.16
N VAL A 249 3.54 -4.44 2.87
CA VAL A 249 3.99 -5.84 2.78
C VAL A 249 2.91 -6.80 3.31
N ALA A 250 2.27 -6.48 4.44
CA ALA A 250 1.16 -7.29 4.96
C ALA A 250 -0.02 -7.37 3.98
N ALA A 251 -0.38 -6.26 3.32
CA ALA A 251 -1.38 -6.25 2.26
C ALA A 251 -0.94 -7.05 1.04
N MET A 252 0.33 -6.96 0.62
CA MET A 252 0.85 -7.77 -0.47
C MET A 252 0.73 -9.28 -0.16
N LEU A 253 1.03 -9.68 1.07
CA LEU A 253 0.86 -11.06 1.52
C LEU A 253 -0.62 -11.47 1.58
N ALA A 254 -1.52 -10.55 1.94
CA ALA A 254 -2.96 -10.76 1.85
C ALA A 254 -3.41 -10.92 0.38
N ALA A 255 -2.85 -10.15 -0.55
CA ALA A 255 -3.11 -10.29 -1.98
C ALA A 255 -2.61 -11.64 -2.51
N LEU A 256 -1.45 -12.12 -2.06
CA LEU A 256 -0.96 -13.46 -2.39
C LEU A 256 -1.82 -14.56 -1.75
N ALA A 257 -2.37 -14.34 -0.57
CA ALA A 257 -3.32 -15.25 0.05
C ALA A 257 -4.63 -15.36 -0.75
N TYR A 258 -5.03 -14.26 -1.38
CA TYR A 258 -6.27 -14.16 -2.15
C TYR A 258 -6.07 -14.62 -3.60
N TRP A 259 -5.18 -13.99 -4.35
CA TRP A 259 -4.95 -14.30 -5.77
C TRP A 259 -3.83 -15.30 -6.03
N GLY A 260 -3.13 -15.81 -5.01
CA GLY A 260 -2.02 -16.76 -5.18
C GLY A 260 -2.39 -17.96 -6.04
N VAL A 261 -3.58 -18.52 -5.83
CA VAL A 261 -4.12 -19.66 -6.60
C VAL A 261 -4.25 -19.36 -8.10
N LYS A 262 -4.46 -18.10 -8.50
CA LYS A 262 -4.52 -17.69 -9.91
C LYS A 262 -3.15 -17.72 -10.59
N PHE A 263 -2.06 -17.68 -9.82
CA PHE A 263 -0.70 -17.79 -10.33
C PHE A 263 -0.13 -19.22 -10.21
N THR A 264 -0.48 -19.93 -9.15
CA THR A 264 0.13 -21.23 -8.82
C THR A 264 -0.74 -22.43 -9.14
N GLY A 265 -2.05 -22.26 -9.37
CA GLY A 265 -3.02 -23.37 -9.52
C GLY A 265 -3.28 -24.15 -8.22
N SER A 266 -2.68 -23.73 -7.11
CA SER A 266 -2.73 -24.44 -5.84
C SER A 266 -2.93 -23.45 -4.68
N MET A 267 -3.78 -23.85 -3.73
CA MET A 267 -4.04 -23.05 -2.55
C MET A 267 -2.83 -23.07 -1.61
N PRO A 268 -2.46 -21.91 -1.00
CA PRO A 268 -1.42 -21.89 0.02
C PRO A 268 -1.83 -22.74 1.23
N PRO A 269 -0.88 -23.32 1.98
CA PRO A 269 -1.17 -24.09 3.19
C PRO A 269 -2.06 -23.29 4.15
N LYS A 270 -3.06 -23.96 4.74
CA LYS A 270 -4.02 -23.33 5.66
C LYS A 270 -3.26 -22.59 6.78
N GLY A 271 -3.58 -21.31 6.96
CA GLY A 271 -2.99 -20.46 7.99
C GLY A 271 -1.59 -19.88 7.68
N ALA A 272 -0.84 -20.43 6.71
CA ALA A 272 0.49 -19.91 6.37
C ALA A 272 0.43 -18.47 5.84
N ALA A 273 -0.53 -18.18 4.97
CA ALA A 273 -0.79 -16.83 4.46
C ALA A 273 -1.13 -15.83 5.58
N ALA A 274 -2.01 -16.22 6.50
CA ALA A 274 -2.37 -15.37 7.65
C ALA A 274 -1.16 -15.11 8.55
N GLY A 275 -0.38 -16.16 8.85
CA GLY A 275 0.83 -16.08 9.66
C GLY A 275 1.88 -15.16 9.05
N LEU A 276 2.16 -15.31 7.75
CA LEU A 276 3.11 -14.43 7.04
C LEU A 276 2.65 -12.97 7.06
N GLY A 277 1.36 -12.71 6.81
CA GLY A 277 0.79 -11.36 6.88
C GLY A 277 0.95 -10.72 8.26
N LEU A 278 0.68 -11.48 9.33
CA LEU A 278 0.86 -11.04 10.72
C LEU A 278 2.34 -10.78 11.06
N VAL A 279 3.24 -11.66 10.61
CA VAL A 279 4.70 -11.50 10.80
C VAL A 279 5.21 -10.25 10.09
N ALA A 280 4.76 -9.99 8.86
CA ALA A 280 5.11 -8.75 8.15
C ALA A 280 4.61 -7.51 8.89
N ALA A 281 3.35 -7.51 9.32
CA ALA A 281 2.79 -6.42 10.12
C ALA A 281 3.59 -6.19 11.41
N LEU A 282 3.95 -7.26 12.12
CA LEU A 282 4.81 -7.19 13.30
C LEU A 282 6.18 -6.58 12.97
N GLY A 283 6.82 -7.00 11.87
CA GLY A 283 8.09 -6.41 11.42
C GLY A 283 7.99 -4.91 11.19
N GLY A 284 6.91 -4.45 10.54
CA GLY A 284 6.60 -3.04 10.37
C GLY A 284 6.40 -2.28 11.68
N VAL A 285 5.64 -2.88 12.62
CA VAL A 285 5.39 -2.29 13.94
C VAL A 285 6.67 -2.20 14.77
N VAL A 286 7.52 -3.23 14.76
CA VAL A 286 8.80 -3.24 15.49
C VAL A 286 9.75 -2.18 14.92
N ALA A 287 9.88 -2.11 13.59
CA ALA A 287 10.71 -1.09 12.96
C ALA A 287 10.14 0.33 13.17
N GLY A 288 8.82 0.46 13.12
CA GLY A 288 8.12 1.71 13.41
C GLY A 288 8.33 2.20 14.85
N ALA A 289 8.23 1.28 15.81
CA ALA A 289 8.50 1.55 17.21
C ALA A 289 9.94 2.01 17.45
N GLY A 290 10.91 1.50 16.70
CA GLY A 290 12.29 1.99 16.75
C GLY A 290 12.40 3.47 16.37
N GLY A 291 11.74 3.91 15.30
CA GLY A 291 11.71 5.33 14.94
C GLY A 291 11.02 6.21 15.99
N ILE A 292 9.91 5.75 16.56
CA ILE A 292 9.22 6.48 17.64
C ILE A 292 10.10 6.55 18.90
N ALA A 293 10.79 5.46 19.23
CA ALA A 293 11.71 5.41 20.35
C ALA A 293 12.87 6.40 20.17
N ASP A 294 13.42 6.53 18.95
CA ASP A 294 14.44 7.54 18.61
C ASP A 294 13.92 8.98 18.86
N ALA A 295 12.67 9.26 18.46
CA ALA A 295 12.06 10.56 18.70
C ALA A 295 11.94 10.88 20.20
N ILE A 296 11.52 9.92 21.03
CA ILE A 296 11.37 10.09 22.48
C ILE A 296 12.72 10.17 23.18
N ALA A 297 13.67 9.31 22.77
CA ALA A 297 15.03 9.25 23.28
C ALA A 297 15.77 10.59 23.20
N SER A 298 15.49 11.34 22.13
CA SER A 298 16.15 12.61 21.85
C SER A 298 15.82 13.72 22.86
N ILE A 299 14.75 13.56 23.66
CA ILE A 299 14.31 14.55 24.66
C ILE A 299 15.38 14.73 25.77
N ASP A 300 15.94 13.63 26.26
CA ASP A 300 16.85 13.63 27.42
C ASP A 300 18.34 13.60 27.04
N GLY A 301 18.67 13.62 25.73
CA GLY A 301 20.06 13.48 25.25
C GLY A 301 20.73 12.16 25.62
N GLY A 302 19.94 11.14 25.98
CA GLY A 302 20.41 9.86 26.51
C GLY A 302 21.19 9.03 25.47
N SER A 303 22.44 8.68 25.78
CA SER A 303 23.40 8.06 24.85
C SER A 303 23.10 6.61 24.43
N GLY A 304 22.20 5.89 25.12
CA GLY A 304 21.88 4.47 24.81
C GLY A 304 20.59 4.24 24.02
N ALA A 305 19.71 5.23 23.97
CA ALA A 305 18.41 5.10 23.34
C ALA A 305 18.42 5.15 21.79
N PRO A 306 19.36 5.84 21.12
CA PRO A 306 19.56 5.72 19.68
C PRO A 306 20.02 4.32 19.24
N GLU A 307 20.77 3.62 20.10
CA GLU A 307 21.24 2.26 19.79
C GLU A 307 20.08 1.25 19.84
N VAL A 308 19.24 1.32 20.87
CA VAL A 308 18.03 0.48 20.98
C VAL A 308 17.08 0.74 19.81
N ALA A 309 16.86 2.01 19.44
CA ALA A 309 16.07 2.38 18.27
C ALA A 309 16.62 1.75 16.98
N GLY A 310 17.94 1.83 16.77
CA GLY A 310 18.62 1.20 15.66
C GLY A 310 18.42 -0.33 15.61
N TRP A 311 18.55 -1.01 16.74
CA TRP A 311 18.32 -2.45 16.84
C TRP A 311 16.87 -2.84 16.53
N LEU A 312 15.89 -2.07 16.99
CA LEU A 312 14.47 -2.29 16.67
C LEU A 312 14.19 -2.11 15.18
N ILE A 313 14.72 -1.05 14.56
CA ILE A 313 14.59 -0.82 13.12
C ILE A 313 15.21 -1.98 12.34
N ALA A 314 16.42 -2.40 12.70
CA ALA A 314 17.10 -3.52 12.05
C ALA A 314 16.34 -4.84 12.21
N ALA A 315 15.86 -5.15 13.41
CA ALA A 315 15.11 -6.37 13.70
C ALA A 315 13.78 -6.40 12.92
N GLY A 316 13.01 -5.32 12.95
CA GLY A 316 11.76 -5.22 12.20
C GLY A 316 11.96 -5.31 10.69
N SER A 317 13.00 -4.65 10.17
CA SER A 317 13.38 -4.72 8.75
C SER A 317 13.80 -6.13 8.33
N LEU A 318 14.53 -6.85 9.19
CA LEU A 318 14.90 -8.24 8.95
C LEU A 318 13.65 -9.14 8.90
N VAL A 319 12.71 -8.95 9.83
CA VAL A 319 11.43 -9.69 9.84
C VAL A 319 10.64 -9.44 8.54
N LEU A 320 10.56 -8.19 8.09
CA LEU A 320 9.94 -7.84 6.81
C LEU A 320 10.62 -8.52 5.63
N ALA A 321 11.96 -8.50 5.58
CA ALA A 321 12.73 -9.15 4.53
C ALA A 321 12.49 -10.67 4.51
N LEU A 322 12.45 -11.32 5.68
CA LEU A 322 12.15 -12.74 5.79
C LEU A 322 10.71 -13.06 5.37
N ALA A 323 9.74 -12.19 5.68
CA ALA A 323 8.36 -12.35 5.22
C ALA A 323 8.26 -12.27 3.69
N LEU A 324 8.97 -11.34 3.06
CA LEU A 324 9.07 -11.22 1.60
C LEU A 324 9.72 -12.45 0.95
N LEU A 325 10.81 -12.94 1.54
CA LEU A 325 11.47 -14.17 1.08
C LEU A 325 10.57 -15.39 1.24
N GLY A 326 9.84 -15.48 2.35
CA GLY A 326 8.83 -16.51 2.58
C GLY A 326 7.71 -16.48 1.53
N ALA A 327 7.27 -15.28 1.14
CA ALA A 327 6.29 -15.09 0.08
C ALA A 327 6.78 -15.58 -1.29
N ALA A 328 8.01 -15.18 -1.65
CA ALA A 328 8.65 -15.62 -2.90
C ALA A 328 8.86 -17.14 -2.91
N GLY A 329 9.26 -17.71 -1.78
CA GLY A 329 9.39 -19.16 -1.60
C GLY A 329 8.05 -19.89 -1.73
N ALA A 330 6.97 -19.36 -1.13
CA ALA A 330 5.63 -19.94 -1.23
C ALA A 330 5.10 -19.91 -2.66
N LEU A 331 5.30 -18.81 -3.39
CA LEU A 331 4.97 -18.71 -4.81
C LEU A 331 5.76 -19.72 -5.65
N ALA A 332 7.08 -19.77 -5.47
CA ALA A 332 7.94 -20.70 -6.21
C ALA A 332 7.60 -22.17 -5.92
N ALA A 333 7.26 -22.50 -4.68
CA ALA A 333 6.83 -23.84 -4.30
C ALA A 333 5.48 -24.19 -4.95
N GLY A 334 4.50 -23.27 -4.93
CA GLY A 334 3.21 -23.46 -5.58
C GLY A 334 3.32 -23.67 -7.09
N MET A 335 4.13 -22.86 -7.78
CA MET A 335 4.39 -23.02 -9.22
C MET A 335 5.06 -24.36 -9.56
N ARG A 336 5.86 -24.92 -8.64
CA ARG A 336 6.50 -26.24 -8.83
C ARG A 336 5.59 -27.41 -8.50
N ALA A 337 4.64 -27.23 -7.59
CA ALA A 337 3.69 -28.25 -7.20
C ALA A 337 2.69 -28.59 -8.33
N GLY A 338 2.48 -27.65 -9.25
CA GLY A 338 1.54 -27.80 -10.37
C GLY A 338 0.09 -27.52 -9.97
N GLU A 339 -0.81 -27.66 -10.95
CA GLU A 339 -2.24 -27.47 -10.78
C GLU A 339 -2.82 -28.51 -9.83
N SER A 340 -3.63 -28.05 -8.88
CA SER A 340 -4.44 -28.92 -8.03
C SER A 340 -5.86 -29.05 -8.60
N ASP A 341 -6.54 -30.18 -8.36
CA ASP A 341 -7.95 -30.45 -8.74
C ASP A 341 -8.99 -29.53 -8.01
N GLY A 342 -8.57 -28.35 -7.55
CA GLY A 342 -9.41 -27.39 -6.86
C GLY A 342 -10.39 -26.68 -7.80
N PRO A 343 -11.48 -26.10 -7.26
CA PRO A 343 -12.39 -25.28 -8.04
C PRO A 343 -11.67 -24.04 -8.57
N ALA A 344 -12.10 -23.57 -9.75
CA ALA A 344 -11.60 -22.33 -10.36
C ALA A 344 -11.78 -21.09 -9.46
N ASP A 345 -12.83 -21.11 -8.63
CA ASP A 345 -13.12 -20.13 -7.60
C ASP A 345 -13.21 -20.79 -6.21
N PRO A 346 -12.12 -20.77 -5.42
CA PRO A 346 -12.11 -21.35 -4.08
C PRO A 346 -12.71 -20.42 -3.01
N PHE A 347 -13.06 -19.18 -3.34
CA PHE A 347 -13.49 -18.16 -2.36
C PHE A 347 -14.90 -17.64 -2.58
N GLU A 348 -15.61 -18.14 -3.59
CA GLU A 348 -16.88 -17.57 -4.04
C GLU A 348 -16.74 -16.07 -4.31
N GLY A 349 -15.74 -15.70 -5.10
CA GLY A 349 -15.43 -14.32 -5.44
C GLY A 349 -16.59 -13.57 -6.10
N HIS A 350 -16.55 -12.24 -6.03
CA HIS A 350 -17.63 -11.37 -6.51
C HIS A 350 -17.41 -10.84 -7.93
N THR A 351 -16.18 -10.92 -8.43
CA THR A 351 -15.66 -10.17 -9.57
C THR A 351 -15.13 -11.11 -10.66
N LEU A 352 -15.03 -10.60 -11.90
CA LEU A 352 -14.85 -11.43 -13.10
C LEU A 352 -13.59 -12.31 -13.10
N GLU A 353 -12.55 -11.99 -12.34
CA GLU A 353 -11.35 -12.83 -12.24
C GLU A 353 -11.63 -14.23 -11.69
N TRP A 354 -12.75 -14.41 -11.00
CA TRP A 354 -13.18 -15.70 -10.47
C TRP A 354 -14.04 -16.51 -11.45
N LEU A 355 -14.42 -15.92 -12.60
CA LEU A 355 -15.11 -16.63 -13.68
C LEU A 355 -14.15 -17.52 -14.48
N THR A 356 -12.87 -17.14 -14.58
CA THR A 356 -11.85 -17.93 -15.29
C THR A 356 -11.27 -19.05 -14.44
N ALA A 357 -10.66 -20.05 -15.09
CA ALA A 357 -9.81 -21.07 -14.49
C ALA A 357 -8.69 -20.49 -13.59
N SER A 358 -8.13 -21.37 -12.76
CA SER A 358 -7.01 -21.07 -11.86
C SER A 358 -5.91 -22.12 -12.06
N PRO A 359 -4.80 -21.81 -12.76
CA PRO A 359 -4.47 -20.54 -13.42
C PRO A 359 -5.37 -20.22 -14.64
N PRO A 360 -5.48 -18.95 -15.03
CA PRO A 360 -6.26 -18.56 -16.21
C PRO A 360 -5.57 -19.01 -17.51
N SER A 361 -6.36 -19.15 -18.58
CA SER A 361 -5.83 -19.38 -19.94
C SER A 361 -5.01 -18.18 -20.41
N VAL A 362 -4.25 -18.35 -21.50
CA VAL A 362 -3.42 -17.27 -22.08
C VAL A 362 -4.25 -16.02 -22.43
N ASN A 363 -5.53 -16.20 -22.77
CA ASN A 363 -6.45 -15.12 -23.11
C ASN A 363 -7.26 -14.59 -21.91
N ASN A 364 -7.04 -15.13 -20.72
CA ASN A 364 -7.85 -14.96 -19.49
C ASN A 364 -9.29 -15.46 -19.60
N PHE A 365 -10.00 -15.15 -20.67
CA PHE A 365 -11.37 -15.59 -20.91
C PHE A 365 -11.45 -16.17 -22.32
N ASP A 366 -11.81 -17.45 -22.42
CA ASP A 366 -11.97 -18.12 -23.71
C ASP A 366 -13.34 -17.81 -24.33
N ASP A 367 -14.34 -17.54 -23.49
CA ASP A 367 -15.70 -17.15 -23.87
C ASP A 367 -15.91 -15.63 -23.81
N ALA A 368 -16.92 -15.15 -24.56
CA ALA A 368 -17.34 -13.76 -24.50
C ALA A 368 -17.86 -13.40 -23.10
N LEU A 369 -17.32 -12.32 -22.51
CA LEU A 369 -17.74 -11.85 -21.21
C LEU A 369 -19.20 -11.35 -21.23
N PRO A 370 -20.00 -11.67 -20.19
CA PRO A 370 -21.35 -11.12 -20.07
C PRO A 370 -21.31 -9.60 -19.84
N GLU A 371 -22.40 -8.92 -20.17
CA GLU A 371 -22.54 -7.50 -19.90
C GLU A 371 -22.58 -7.24 -18.39
N VAL A 372 -21.68 -6.37 -17.91
CA VAL A 372 -21.54 -6.07 -16.49
C VAL A 372 -22.57 -5.02 -16.06
N VAL A 373 -23.61 -5.49 -15.38
CA VAL A 373 -24.69 -4.63 -14.87
C VAL A 373 -24.40 -4.04 -13.48
N SER A 374 -23.51 -4.67 -12.69
CA SER A 374 -23.21 -4.23 -11.32
C SER A 374 -21.72 -4.31 -10.96
N ALA A 375 -21.43 -3.97 -9.70
CA ALA A 375 -20.12 -4.06 -9.06
C ALA A 375 -19.61 -5.49 -8.84
N SER A 376 -20.54 -6.44 -8.70
CA SER A 376 -20.29 -7.77 -8.16
C SER A 376 -21.03 -8.80 -9.01
N PRO A 377 -20.69 -8.92 -10.30
CA PRO A 377 -21.47 -9.70 -11.27
C PRO A 377 -21.63 -11.18 -10.88
N LEU A 378 -20.62 -11.81 -10.27
CA LEU A 378 -20.73 -13.20 -9.83
C LEU A 378 -21.61 -13.36 -8.60
N LEU A 379 -21.63 -12.36 -7.71
CA LEU A 379 -22.54 -12.37 -6.57
C LEU A 379 -23.99 -12.23 -7.04
N ASP A 380 -24.26 -11.31 -7.96
CA ASP A 380 -25.60 -11.13 -8.54
C ASP A 380 -26.11 -12.41 -9.20
N ALA A 381 -25.24 -13.10 -9.96
CA ALA A 381 -25.60 -14.35 -10.61
C ALA A 381 -25.96 -15.46 -9.60
N ARG A 382 -25.23 -15.54 -8.48
CA ARG A 382 -25.55 -16.50 -7.40
C ARG A 382 -26.83 -16.15 -6.66
N GLU A 383 -27.06 -14.88 -6.36
CA GLU A 383 -28.30 -14.42 -5.72
C GLU A 383 -29.52 -14.72 -6.61
N ALA A 384 -29.42 -14.45 -7.92
CA ALA A 384 -30.48 -14.76 -8.87
C ALA A 384 -30.76 -16.28 -8.98
N ALA A 385 -29.71 -17.11 -9.02
CA ALA A 385 -29.88 -18.57 -9.08
C ALA A 385 -30.52 -19.14 -7.79
N GLY A 386 -30.23 -18.55 -6.63
CA GLY A 386 -30.83 -18.96 -5.36
C GLY A 386 -32.30 -18.57 -5.21
N ASP A 387 -32.74 -17.49 -5.84
CA ASP A 387 -34.15 -17.04 -5.83
C ASP A 387 -35.04 -17.94 -6.73
N ASP A 388 -34.51 -18.43 -7.85
CA ASP A 388 -35.25 -19.32 -8.76
C ASP A 388 -35.54 -20.69 -8.11
N ASP A 389 -34.57 -21.29 -7.42
CA ASP A 389 -34.73 -22.59 -6.70
C ASP A 389 -35.73 -22.52 -5.53
N GLY A 390 -36.04 -21.32 -5.02
CA GLY A 390 -37.01 -21.09 -3.96
C GLY A 390 -38.46 -20.89 -4.44
N SER A 391 -38.67 -20.77 -5.75
CA SER A 391 -40.00 -20.48 -6.35
C SER A 391 -40.78 -21.72 -6.80
N ASP A 392 -40.14 -22.90 -6.78
CA ASP A 392 -40.73 -24.20 -7.14
C ASP A 392 -41.13 -25.08 -5.92
N GLN A 393 -41.15 -24.51 -4.70
CA GLN A 393 -41.71 -25.12 -3.48
C GLN A 393 -42.93 -24.34 -2.97
#